data_AF-A0A832H5H8-F1
#
_entry.id   AF-A0A832H5H8-F1
#
_cell.length_a   1.000
_cell.length_b   1.000
_cell.length_c   1.000
_cell.angle_alpha   90.00
_cell.angle_beta   90.00
_cell.angle_gamma   90.00
#
_symmetry.space_group_name_H-M   'P 1'
#
loop_
_entity.id
_entity.type
_entity.pdbx_description
1 polymer ?
#
loop_
_entity_poly.entity_id
_entity_poly.type
_entity_poly.pdbx_seq_one_letter_code
_entity_poly.pdbx_strand_id
1 'polypeptide(L)'
;MTDSGQSLFDLITAFYNIELGETVFFGFTWNLKVGKLIGFLGTFLFAGRWVVQLGASKIAGKPVLPLLFWYMSISGSLLLLSYFIFGQNDSVGIINNLFPMAIAVYNLVLEYRHRADLKAQGSTP
;
A
#
# COMPACT_ATOMS: atom_id res chain seq x y z
N MET A 1 3.51 27.18 -25.96
CA MET A 1 2.77 25.90 -25.88
C MET A 1 2.87 25.44 -24.44
N THR A 2 1.82 25.70 -23.64
CA THR A 2 1.74 25.25 -22.25
C THR A 2 1.40 23.76 -22.25
N ASP A 3 2.30 22.94 -21.73
CA ASP A 3 2.06 21.51 -21.49
C ASP A 3 0.87 21.35 -20.53
N SER A 4 -0.29 21.02 -21.06
CA SER A 4 -1.48 20.72 -20.26
C SER A 4 -1.24 19.55 -19.28
N GLY A 5 -0.32 18.65 -19.63
CA GLY A 5 0.10 17.52 -18.77
C GLY A 5 0.89 17.95 -17.52
N GLN A 6 1.67 19.04 -17.58
CA GLN A 6 2.42 19.54 -16.43
C GLN A 6 1.47 20.12 -15.37
N SER A 7 0.39 20.78 -15.80
CA SER A 7 -0.53 21.47 -14.89
C SER A 7 -1.24 20.54 -13.90
N LEU A 8 -1.69 19.35 -14.32
CA LEU A 8 -2.34 18.39 -13.42
C LEU A 8 -1.35 17.79 -12.43
N PHE A 9 -0.13 17.47 -12.90
CA PHE A 9 0.93 16.95 -12.04
C PHE A 9 1.33 17.98 -10.98
N ASP A 10 1.43 19.26 -11.36
CA ASP A 10 1.74 20.36 -10.47
C ASP A 10 0.62 20.57 -9.43
N LEU A 11 -0.64 20.48 -9.84
CA LEU A 11 -1.79 20.54 -8.93
C LEU A 11 -1.79 19.41 -7.90
N ILE A 12 -1.52 18.18 -8.34
CA ILE A 12 -1.42 17.02 -7.44
C ILE A 12 -0.25 17.21 -6.47
N THR A 13 0.92 17.59 -6.98
CA THR A 13 2.11 17.83 -6.16
C THR A 13 1.87 18.97 -5.16
N ALA A 14 1.20 20.04 -5.57
CA ALA A 14 0.80 21.14 -4.69
C ALA A 14 -0.11 20.64 -3.57
N PHE A 15 -1.11 19.81 -3.88
CA PHE A 15 -1.99 19.18 -2.88
C PHE A 15 -1.19 18.35 -1.86
N TYR A 16 -0.25 17.52 -2.31
CA TYR A 16 0.60 16.72 -1.41
C TYR A 16 1.47 17.59 -0.49
N ASN A 17 1.83 18.79 -0.94
CA ASN A 17 2.68 19.72 -0.23
C ASN A 17 1.93 20.71 0.67
N ILE A 18 0.59 20.68 0.72
CA ILE A 18 -0.18 21.49 1.67
C ILE A 18 0.27 21.17 3.10
N GLU A 19 0.70 22.21 3.79
CA GLU A 19 1.12 22.15 5.19
C GLU A 19 -0.10 22.14 6.10
N LEU A 20 -0.13 21.19 7.02
CA LEU A 20 -1.19 21.02 8.02
C LEU A 20 -0.78 21.52 9.40
N GLY A 21 0.52 21.75 9.59
CA GLY A 21 1.10 22.24 10.84
C GLY A 21 2.40 21.53 11.19
N GLU A 22 3.00 21.96 12.28
CA GLU A 22 4.21 21.34 12.84
C GLU A 22 3.85 20.56 14.09
N THR A 23 4.39 19.35 14.21
CA THR A 23 4.25 18.53 15.42
C THR A 23 5.63 18.21 15.98
N VAL A 24 5.84 18.43 17.26
CA VAL A 24 7.07 18.00 17.94
C VAL A 24 6.89 16.59 18.44
N PHE A 25 7.71 15.67 17.96
CA PHE A 25 7.67 14.26 18.36
C PHE A 25 9.11 13.72 18.51
N PHE A 26 9.39 13.08 19.65
CA PHE A 26 10.74 12.64 20.04
C PHE A 26 11.82 13.74 19.95
N GLY A 27 11.46 15.00 20.25
CA GLY A 27 12.40 16.13 20.17
C GLY A 27 12.72 16.60 18.75
N PHE A 28 12.10 16.01 17.72
CA PHE A 28 12.20 16.45 16.33
C PHE A 28 10.95 17.21 15.91
N THR A 29 11.12 18.29 15.15
CA THR A 29 10.01 19.00 14.52
C THR A 29 9.62 18.30 13.22
N TRP A 30 8.39 17.81 13.17
CA TRP A 30 7.83 17.18 11.99
C TRP A 30 6.88 18.13 11.30
N ASN A 31 7.24 18.55 10.08
CA ASN A 31 6.33 19.27 9.19
C ASN A 31 5.28 18.28 8.68
N LEU A 32 4.04 18.41 9.14
CA LEU A 32 2.94 17.55 8.73
C LEU A 32 2.36 18.10 7.42
N LYS A 33 2.49 17.32 6.35
CA LYS A 33 1.92 17.62 5.04
C LYS A 33 0.80 16.63 4.72
N VAL A 34 -0.13 17.00 3.87
CA VAL A 34 -1.18 16.09 3.38
C VAL A 34 -0.59 14.79 2.84
N GLY A 35 0.50 14.88 2.05
CA GLY A 35 1.20 13.71 1.53
C GLY A 35 1.69 12.76 2.63
N LYS A 36 2.16 13.29 3.78
CA LYS A 36 2.61 12.44 4.90
C LYS A 36 1.46 11.68 5.54
N LEU A 37 0.26 12.25 5.62
CA LEU A 37 -0.92 11.51 6.11
C LEU A 37 -1.24 10.32 5.20
N ILE A 38 -1.17 10.51 3.88
CA ILE A 38 -1.32 9.44 2.88
C ILE A 38 -0.22 8.39 3.06
N GLY A 39 1.03 8.82 3.23
CA GLY A 39 2.16 7.94 3.50
C GLY A 39 2.01 7.13 4.79
N PHE A 40 1.52 7.74 5.87
CA PHE A 40 1.23 7.04 7.13
C PHE A 40 0.11 6.04 6.96
N LEU A 41 -1.01 6.41 6.32
CA LEU A 41 -2.10 5.48 6.04
C LEU A 41 -1.61 4.28 5.21
N GLY A 42 -0.82 4.53 4.18
CA GLY A 42 -0.17 3.49 3.38
C GLY A 42 0.72 2.59 4.22
N THR A 43 1.55 3.17 5.09
CA THR A 43 2.41 2.44 6.05
C THR A 43 1.58 1.58 6.99
N PHE A 44 0.49 2.09 7.56
CA PHE A 44 -0.39 1.36 8.48
C PHE A 44 -1.06 0.17 7.78
N LEU A 45 -1.57 0.34 6.57
CA LEU A 45 -2.15 -0.77 5.79
C LEU A 45 -1.07 -1.80 5.43
N PHE A 46 0.07 -1.35 4.93
CA PHE A 46 1.14 -2.22 4.48
C PHE A 46 1.81 -2.99 5.63
N ALA A 47 1.99 -2.37 6.80
CA ALA A 47 2.51 -3.03 7.99
C ALA A 47 1.42 -3.89 8.68
N GLY A 48 0.19 -3.38 8.75
CA GLY A 48 -0.94 -4.02 9.40
C GLY A 48 -1.30 -5.38 8.82
N ARG A 49 -0.95 -5.66 7.56
CA ARG A 49 -1.13 -6.99 6.94
C ARG A 49 -0.46 -8.10 7.75
N TRP A 50 0.67 -7.83 8.41
CA TRP A 50 1.36 -8.82 9.25
C TRP A 50 0.56 -9.13 10.51
N VAL A 51 -0.13 -8.14 11.08
CA VAL A 51 -1.05 -8.35 12.20
C VAL A 51 -2.20 -9.26 11.78
N VAL A 52 -2.78 -9.01 10.60
CA VAL A 52 -3.84 -9.86 10.04
C VAL A 52 -3.35 -11.28 9.79
N GLN A 53 -2.14 -11.44 9.25
CA GLN A 53 -1.51 -12.74 9.00
C GLN A 53 -1.24 -13.51 10.30
N LEU A 54 -0.73 -12.83 11.33
CA LEU A 54 -0.48 -13.39 12.65
C LEU A 54 -1.78 -13.86 13.30
N GLY A 55 -2.84 -13.05 13.24
CA GLY A 55 -4.16 -13.41 13.75
C GLY A 55 -4.73 -14.64 13.03
N ALA A 56 -4.70 -14.65 11.70
CA ALA A 56 -5.18 -15.78 10.90
C ALA A 56 -4.39 -17.07 11.18
N SER A 57 -3.07 -16.98 11.32
CA SER A 57 -2.20 -18.12 11.61
C SER A 57 -2.39 -18.67 13.01
N LYS A 58 -2.61 -17.80 14.01
CA LYS A 58 -2.93 -18.22 15.38
C LYS A 58 -4.24 -19.00 15.43
N ILE A 59 -5.26 -18.54 14.72
CA ILE A 59 -6.56 -19.21 14.64
C ILE A 59 -6.45 -20.56 13.91
N ALA A 60 -5.66 -20.62 12.83
CA ALA A 60 -5.50 -21.83 12.03
C ALA A 60 -4.49 -22.85 12.60
N GLY A 61 -3.69 -22.48 13.60
CA GLY A 61 -2.64 -23.32 14.18
C GLY A 61 -1.47 -23.61 13.23
N LYS A 62 -1.38 -22.91 12.10
CA LYS A 62 -0.33 -23.08 11.08
C LYS A 62 -0.10 -21.77 10.34
N PRO A 63 1.07 -21.54 9.72
CA PRO A 63 1.30 -20.36 8.91
C PRO A 63 0.32 -20.30 7.74
N VAL A 64 -0.58 -19.31 7.75
CA VAL A 64 -1.53 -19.05 6.66
C VAL A 64 -1.45 -17.60 6.22
N LEU A 65 -1.68 -17.36 4.93
CA LEU A 65 -1.80 -16.04 4.33
C LEU A 65 -3.26 -15.81 3.92
N PRO A 66 -4.03 -14.98 4.64
CA PRO A 66 -5.42 -14.71 4.28
C PRO A 66 -5.48 -13.84 3.01
N LEU A 67 -6.58 -13.91 2.26
CA LEU A 67 -6.81 -13.08 1.07
C LEU A 67 -6.65 -11.57 1.36
N LEU A 68 -7.08 -11.15 2.56
CA LEU A 68 -6.94 -9.77 3.04
C LEU A 68 -5.48 -9.29 3.08
N PHE A 69 -4.52 -10.19 3.27
CA PHE A 69 -3.09 -9.86 3.24
C PHE A 69 -2.68 -9.24 1.90
N TRP A 70 -3.18 -9.80 0.79
CA TRP A 70 -2.87 -9.33 -0.55
C TRP A 70 -3.54 -7.98 -0.82
N TYR A 71 -4.80 -7.80 -0.41
CA TYR A 71 -5.49 -6.52 -0.53
C TYR A 71 -4.83 -5.39 0.24
N MET A 72 -4.42 -5.65 1.48
CA MET A 72 -3.69 -4.67 2.31
C MET A 72 -2.33 -4.32 1.70
N SER A 73 -1.65 -5.30 1.09
CA SER A 73 -0.37 -5.07 0.42
C SER A 73 -0.52 -4.16 -0.80
N ILE A 74 -1.51 -4.42 -1.66
CA ILE A 74 -1.76 -3.62 -2.87
C ILE A 74 -2.18 -2.20 -2.49
N SER A 75 -3.18 -2.06 -1.60
CA SER A 75 -3.67 -0.76 -1.16
C SER A 75 -2.60 0.05 -0.42
N GLY A 76 -1.87 -0.57 0.50
CA GLY A 76 -0.77 0.07 1.21
C GLY A 76 0.36 0.52 0.28
N SER A 77 0.80 -0.35 -0.62
CA SER A 77 1.81 0.03 -1.63
C SER A 77 1.34 1.14 -2.55
N LEU A 78 0.04 1.20 -2.91
CA LEU A 78 -0.48 2.23 -3.80
C LEU A 78 -0.43 3.61 -3.16
N LEU A 79 -0.82 3.69 -1.89
CA LEU A 79 -0.73 4.93 -1.11
C LEU A 79 0.74 5.35 -0.91
N LEU A 80 1.63 4.39 -0.62
CA LEU A 80 3.06 4.66 -0.46
C LEU A 80 3.71 5.11 -1.77
N LEU A 81 3.42 4.44 -2.89
CA LEU A 81 3.86 4.89 -4.22
C LEU A 81 3.38 6.31 -4.50
N SER A 82 2.11 6.58 -4.24
CA SER A 82 1.55 7.92 -4.43
C SER A 82 2.28 8.97 -3.58
N TYR A 83 2.58 8.67 -2.32
CA TYR A 83 3.39 9.52 -1.46
C TYR A 83 4.82 9.72 -1.98
N PHE A 84 5.51 8.65 -2.38
CA PHE A 84 6.89 8.74 -2.84
C PHE A 84 7.03 9.38 -4.22
N ILE A 85 6.00 9.32 -5.07
CA ILE A 85 5.96 10.00 -6.36
C ILE A 85 5.63 11.48 -6.19
N PHE A 86 4.55 11.83 -5.49
CA PHE A 86 4.05 13.22 -5.48
C PHE A 86 4.47 14.05 -4.27
N GLY A 87 4.73 13.39 -3.13
CA GLY A 87 5.09 14.06 -1.88
C GLY A 87 6.60 14.16 -1.66
N GLN A 88 7.29 13.01 -1.70
CA GLN A 88 8.71 12.92 -1.36
C GLN A 88 9.65 12.98 -2.58
N ASN A 89 9.19 12.52 -3.75
CA ASN A 89 10.01 12.35 -4.97
C ASN A 89 11.26 11.48 -4.74
N ASP A 90 11.09 10.32 -4.07
CA ASP A 90 12.19 9.41 -3.71
C ASP A 90 12.11 8.10 -4.49
N SER A 91 13.12 7.84 -5.32
CA SER A 91 13.19 6.66 -6.18
C SER A 91 13.33 5.34 -5.41
N VAL A 92 14.02 5.34 -4.26
CA VAL A 92 14.17 4.16 -3.41
C VAL A 92 12.81 3.80 -2.83
N GLY A 93 12.07 4.79 -2.34
CA GLY A 93 10.70 4.63 -1.86
C GLY A 93 9.75 4.08 -2.93
N ILE A 94 9.87 4.57 -4.17
CA ILE A 94 9.06 4.10 -5.31
C ILE A 94 9.35 2.62 -5.59
N ILE A 95 10.63 2.27 -5.82
CA ILE A 95 11.01 0.89 -6.17
C ILE A 95 10.64 -0.08 -5.05
N ASN A 96 10.88 0.32 -3.79
CA ASN A 96 10.59 -0.50 -2.62
C ASN A 96 9.09 -0.80 -2.45
N ASN A 97 8.20 0.05 -2.96
CA ASN A 97 6.75 -0.18 -2.86
C ASN A 97 6.13 -0.78 -4.13
N LEU A 98 6.77 -0.58 -5.28
CA LEU A 98 6.36 -1.17 -6.55
C LEU A 98 6.52 -2.69 -6.56
N PHE A 99 7.66 -3.19 -6.05
CA PHE A 99 7.93 -4.61 -6.04
C PHE A 99 6.93 -5.41 -5.17
N PRO A 100 6.67 -5.05 -3.90
CA PRO A 100 5.65 -5.71 -3.09
C PRO A 100 4.25 -5.64 -3.69
N MET A 101 3.90 -4.55 -4.39
CA MET A 101 2.63 -4.45 -5.07
C MET A 101 2.53 -5.50 -6.18
N ALA A 102 3.54 -5.59 -7.05
CA ALA A 102 3.56 -6.53 -8.16
C ALA A 102 3.44 -7.99 -7.65
N ILE A 103 4.21 -8.34 -6.62
CA ILE A 103 4.14 -9.66 -5.99
C ILE A 103 2.77 -9.91 -5.36
N ALA A 104 2.18 -8.92 -4.69
CA ALA A 104 0.85 -9.07 -4.09
C ALA A 104 -0.26 -9.26 -5.14
N VAL A 105 -0.20 -8.53 -6.26
CA VAL A 105 -1.13 -8.71 -7.38
C VAL A 105 -1.00 -10.11 -7.96
N TYR A 106 0.23 -10.56 -8.26
CA TYR A 106 0.49 -11.88 -8.79
C TYR A 106 -0.06 -12.98 -7.86
N ASN A 107 0.25 -12.92 -6.57
CA ASN A 107 -0.22 -13.90 -5.59
C ASN A 107 -1.73 -13.85 -5.38
N LEU A 108 -2.35 -12.67 -5.46
CA LEU A 108 -3.81 -12.55 -5.38
C LEU A 108 -4.48 -13.27 -6.55
N VAL A 109 -3.97 -13.09 -7.77
CA VAL A 109 -4.49 -13.79 -8.96
C VAL A 109 -4.30 -15.30 -8.82
N LEU A 110 -3.13 -15.75 -8.35
CA LEU A 110 -2.86 -17.16 -8.14
C LEU A 110 -3.80 -17.78 -7.09
N GLU A 111 -4.02 -17.08 -5.98
CA GLU A 111 -4.95 -17.47 -4.92
C GLU A 111 -6.38 -17.62 -5.45
N TYR A 112 -6.83 -16.70 -6.31
CA TYR A 112 -8.15 -16.78 -6.95
C TYR A 112 -8.30 -18.01 -7.85
N ARG A 113 -7.28 -18.29 -8.67
CA ARG A 113 -7.27 -19.47 -9.55
C ARG A 113 -7.30 -20.76 -8.74
N HIS A 114 -6.45 -20.85 -7.72
CA HIS A 114 -6.40 -22.02 -6.84
C HIS A 114 -7.75 -22.30 -6.16
N ARG A 115 -8.42 -21.25 -5.66
CA ARG A 115 -9.75 -21.37 -5.05
C ARG A 115 -10.83 -21.80 -6.05
N ALA A 116 -10.74 -21.38 -7.31
CA ALA A 116 -11.65 -21.82 -8.35
C ALA A 116 -11.45 -23.32 -8.67
N ASP A 117 -10.19 -23.76 -8.77
CA ASP A 117 -9.85 -25.17 -9.04
C ASP A 117 -10.34 -26.10 -7.91
N LEU A 118 -10.18 -25.70 -6.65
CA LEU A 118 -10.70 -26.46 -5.50
C LEU A 118 -12.22 -26.59 -5.53
N LYS A 119 -12.95 -25.54 -5.94
CA LYS A 119 -14.40 -25.59 -6.10
C LYS A 119 -14.81 -26.54 -7.22
N ALA A 120 -14.11 -26.51 -8.34
CA ALA A 120 -14.37 -27.40 -9.47
C ALA A 120 -14.18 -28.88 -9.09
N GLN A 121 -13.11 -29.21 -8.35
CA GLN A 121 -12.82 -30.58 -7.90
C GLN A 121 -13.81 -31.08 -6.84
N GLY A 122 -14.24 -30.21 -5.92
CA GLY A 122 -15.26 -30.53 -4.92
C GLY A 122 -16.70 -30.60 -5.45
N SER A 123 -16.92 -30.28 -6.73
CA SER A 123 -18.24 -30.35 -7.39
C SER A 123 -18.44 -31.64 -8.22
N THR A 124 -17.47 -32.56 -8.19
CA THR A 124 -17.59 -33.88 -8.83
C THR A 124 -18.38 -34.80 -7.89
N PRO A 125 -19.55 -35.33 -8.30
CA PRO A 125 -20.37 -36.21 -7.47
C PRO A 125 -19.72 -37.56 -7.18
#